data_AF-A0A6G3WWL3-F1
#
_entry.id   AF-A0A6G3WWL3-F1
#
_cell.length_a   1.000
_cell.length_b   1.000
_cell.length_c   1.000
_cell.angle_alpha   90.00
_cell.angle_beta   90.00
_cell.angle_gamma   90.00
#
_symmetry.space_group_name_H-M   'P 1'
#
loop_
_entity.id
_entity.type
_entity.pdbx_description
1 polymer ?
#
loop_
_entity_poly.entity_id
_entity_poly.type
_entity_poly.pdbx_seq_one_letter_code
_entity_poly.pdbx_strand_id
1 'polypeptide(L)' 'EVCHAMVHGGPWPATSSPGTTSVGTLAVERWLRPVCYQSFPDDLLPPELRGANPLRVPRQTGSGRTRGA' A
#
# COMPACT_ATOMS: atom_id res chain seq x y z
N GLU A 1 8.29 16.22 14.76
CA GLU A 1 7.63 16.32 13.43
C GLU A 1 6.94 14.99 13.12
N VAL A 2 5.86 15.00 12.34
CA VAL A 2 5.21 13.79 11.79
C VAL A 2 5.80 13.53 10.40
N CYS A 3 6.43 12.38 10.18
CA CYS A 3 7.16 12.08 8.94
C CYS A 3 6.95 10.63 8.45
N HIS A 4 7.48 10.32 7.25
CA HIS A 4 7.38 8.98 6.63
C HIS A 4 8.04 7.87 7.47
N ALA A 5 9.17 8.17 8.12
CA ALA A 5 9.96 7.19 8.87
C ALA A 5 9.49 6.96 10.32
N MET A 6 8.39 7.61 10.73
CA MET A 6 7.87 7.53 12.10
C MET A 6 7.42 6.11 12.48
N VAL A 7 7.78 5.70 13.70
CA VAL A 7 7.27 4.47 14.35
C VAL A 7 6.69 4.84 15.71
N HIS A 8 5.37 5.06 15.76
CA HIS A 8 4.64 5.31 17.01
C HIS A 8 3.80 4.07 17.36
N GLY A 9 4.29 3.31 18.34
CA GLY A 9 3.80 2.00 18.71
C GLY A 9 4.83 1.27 19.57
N GLY A 10 4.90 -0.05 19.48
CA GLY A 10 5.87 -0.89 20.20
C GLY A 10 5.28 -2.22 20.68
N PRO A 11 6.02 -2.98 21.49
CA PRO A 11 5.46 -4.16 22.15
C PRO A 11 4.32 -3.81 23.11
N TRP A 12 3.48 -4.78 23.45
CA TRP A 12 2.49 -4.64 24.54
C TRP A 12 3.20 -4.19 25.84
N PRO A 13 2.68 -3.19 26.60
CA PRO A 13 1.36 -2.57 26.49
C PRO A 13 1.28 -1.29 25.65
N ALA A 14 2.36 -0.88 24.95
CA ALA A 14 2.35 0.36 24.17
C ALA A 14 1.34 0.34 23.01
N THR A 15 1.06 -0.83 22.42
CA THR A 15 0.00 -1.05 21.44
C THR A 15 -0.47 -2.51 21.49
N SER A 16 -1.68 -2.77 21.00
CA SER A 16 -2.23 -4.11 20.77
C SER A 16 -1.81 -4.71 19.42
N SER A 17 -1.12 -3.97 18.55
CA SER A 17 -0.63 -4.45 17.25
C SER A 17 0.83 -4.02 16.99
N PRO A 18 1.81 -4.79 17.50
CA PRO A 18 3.24 -4.42 17.49
C PRO A 18 3.88 -4.31 16.09
N GLY A 19 3.24 -4.86 15.06
CA GLY A 19 3.72 -4.81 13.67
C GLY A 19 3.28 -3.56 12.88
N THR A 20 2.71 -2.55 13.54
CA THR A 20 2.15 -1.36 12.88
C THR A 20 2.60 -0.07 13.56
N THR A 21 2.38 1.07 12.89
CA THR A 21 2.51 2.42 13.48
C THR A 21 1.17 3.12 13.50
N SER A 22 0.88 3.91 14.54
CA SER A 22 -0.33 4.72 14.63
C SER A 22 -0.18 6.16 14.13
N VAL A 23 1.07 6.63 13.93
CA VAL A 23 1.43 7.95 13.39
C VAL A 23 2.48 7.79 12.28
N GLY A 24 2.46 8.69 11.29
CA GLY A 24 3.29 8.59 10.09
C GLY A 24 2.54 7.94 8.93
N THR A 25 3.10 8.01 7.73
CA THR A 25 2.35 7.63 6.51
C THR A 25 1.99 6.16 6.43
N LEU A 26 2.79 5.27 7.02
CA LEU A 26 2.48 3.83 7.08
C LEU A 26 1.26 3.50 7.95
N ALA A 27 0.76 4.43 8.76
CA ALA A 27 -0.41 4.20 9.61
C ALA A 27 -1.70 3.90 8.82
N VAL A 28 -1.76 4.25 7.53
CA VAL A 28 -2.87 3.95 6.62
C VAL A 28 -3.04 2.45 6.38
N GLU A 29 -1.95 1.67 6.42
CA GLU A 29 -1.97 0.23 6.11
C GLU A 29 -2.85 -0.57 7.08
N ARG A 30 -3.10 -0.05 8.29
CA ARG A 30 -3.98 -0.67 9.29
C ARG A 30 -5.44 -0.78 8.85
N TRP A 31 -5.84 -0.04 7.81
CA TRP A 31 -7.22 0.03 7.31
C TRP A 31 -7.36 -0.51 5.88
N LEU A 32 -6.29 -1.06 5.31
CA LEU A 32 -6.27 -1.61 3.95
C LEU A 32 -6.26 -3.14 4.00
N ARG A 33 -6.73 -3.76 2.91
CA ARG A 33 -6.58 -5.21 2.68
C ARG A 33 -6.26 -5.47 1.20
N PRO A 34 -5.37 -6.42 0.88
CA PRO A 34 -5.10 -6.78 -0.51
C PRO A 34 -6.25 -7.57 -1.14
N VAL A 35 -6.45 -7.42 -2.45
CA VAL A 35 -7.38 -8.19 -3.28
C VAL A 35 -6.68 -8.58 -4.58
N CYS A 36 -6.83 -9.85 -4.99
CA CYS A 36 -6.25 -10.37 -6.22
C CYS A 36 -7.33 -10.52 -7.30
N TYR A 37 -7.05 -10.05 -8.51
CA TYR A 37 -7.90 -10.19 -9.69
C TYR A 37 -7.21 -11.10 -10.70
N GLN A 38 -7.83 -12.23 -11.04
CA GLN A 38 -7.29 -13.22 -11.97
C GLN A 38 -8.20 -13.36 -13.19
N SER A 39 -7.60 -13.36 -14.39
CA SER A 39 -8.31 -13.49 -15.68
C SER A 39 -9.46 -12.48 -15.85
N PHE A 40 -9.34 -11.30 -15.24
CA PHE A 40 -10.36 -10.25 -15.28
C PHE A 40 -10.18 -9.38 -16.54
N PRO A 41 -11.25 -9.01 -17.26
CA PRO A 41 -11.14 -8.08 -18.39
C PRO A 41 -10.57 -6.72 -17.97
N ASP A 42 -9.65 -6.15 -18.75
CA ASP A 42 -8.91 -4.92 -18.38
C ASP A 42 -9.84 -3.73 -18.12
N ASP A 43 -10.88 -3.56 -18.95
CA ASP A 43 -11.84 -2.45 -18.82
C ASP A 43 -12.68 -2.51 -17.53
N LEU A 44 -12.76 -3.69 -16.90
CA LEU A 44 -13.47 -3.91 -15.64
C LEU A 44 -12.53 -3.90 -14.42
N LEU A 45 -11.21 -3.85 -14.62
CA LEU A 45 -10.26 -3.70 -13.52
C LEU A 45 -10.37 -2.29 -12.91
N PRO A 46 -10.06 -2.15 -11.60
CA PRO A 46 -9.80 -0.86 -10.98
C PRO A 46 -8.72 -0.09 -11.77
N PRO A 47 -8.85 1.25 -11.95
CA PRO A 47 -7.92 2.03 -12.76
C PRO A 47 -6.43 1.87 -12.38
N GLU A 48 -6.13 1.66 -11.10
CA GLU A 48 -4.79 1.41 -10.58
C GLU A 48 -4.17 0.07 -11.06
N LEU A 49 -4.99 -0.90 -11.45
CA LEU A 49 -4.55 -2.22 -11.91
C LEU A 49 -4.54 -2.37 -13.44
N ARG A 50 -5.20 -1.48 -14.19
CA ARG A 50 -5.29 -1.54 -15.66
C ARG A 50 -3.94 -1.51 -16.34
N GLY A 51 -3.77 -2.26 -17.43
CA GLY A 51 -2.50 -2.42 -18.15
C GLY A 51 -1.83 -1.10 -18.49
N ALA A 52 -2.59 -0.15 -19.05
CA ALA A 52 -2.13 1.17 -19.47
C ALA A 52 -1.60 2.08 -18.34
N ASN A 53 -1.79 1.72 -17.06
CA ASN A 53 -1.45 2.52 -15.88
C ASN A 53 -1.95 3.98 -15.99
N PRO A 54 -3.26 4.21 -16.15
CA PRO A 54 -3.80 5.55 -16.38
C PRO A 54 -3.49 6.51 -15.23
N LEU A 55 -3.36 6.01 -14.00
CA LEU A 55 -3.03 6.80 -12.82
C LEU A 55 -1.53 7.04 -12.61
N ARG A 56 -0.67 6.41 -13.43
CA ARG A 56 0.80 6.49 -13.32
C ARG A 56 1.31 6.20 -11.90
N VAL A 57 0.69 5.25 -11.22
CA VAL A 57 1.12 4.83 -9.88
C VAL A 57 2.33 3.89 -9.97
N PRO A 58 3.22 3.87 -8.96
CA PRO A 58 4.25 2.84 -8.86
C PRO A 58 3.63 1.45 -8.71
N ARG A 59 4.08 0.49 -9.52
CA ARG A 59 3.61 -0.91 -9.49
C ARG A 59 4.81 -1.85 -9.48
N GLN A 60 4.69 -2.98 -8.81
CA GLN A 60 5.69 -4.04 -8.85
C GLN A 60 5.25 -5.10 -9.87
N THR A 61 6.09 -5.33 -10.88
CA THR A 61 5.84 -6.29 -11.97
C THR A 61 7.02 -7.24 -12.07
N GLY A 62 6.83 -8.52 -11.73
CA GLY A 62 7.94 -9.47 -11.58
C GLY A 62 8.94 -8.97 -10.54
N SER A 63 10.22 -8.86 -10.93
CA SER A 63 11.29 -8.29 -10.09
C SER A 63 11.44 -6.77 -10.20
N GLY A 64 10.79 -6.10 -11.16
CA GLY A 64 10.92 -4.67 -11.41
C GLY A 64 9.83 -3.83 -10.74
N ARG A 65 10.12 -2.54 -10.49
CA ARG A 65 9.13 -1.54 -10.04
C ARG A 65 9.00 -0.42 -11.06
N THR A 66 7.78 -0.11 -11.49
CA THR A 66 7.51 1.05 -12.34
C THR A 66 7.72 2.32 -11.54
N ARG A 67 8.30 3.36 -12.16
CA ARG A 67 8.33 4.69 -11.55
C ARG A 67 6.91 5.25 -11.56
N GLY A 68 6.49 5.82 -10.43
CA GLY A 68 5.30 6.67 -10.42
C GLY A 68 5.59 7.98 -11.15
N ALA A 69 4.53 8.68 -11.53
CA ALA A 69 4.62 10.11 -11.86
C ALA A 69 5.02 10.94 -10.64
#